data_AF-A0A352WWR1-F1
#
_entry.id   AF-A0A352WWR1-F1
#
_cell.length_a   1.000
_cell.length_b   1.000
_cell.length_c   1.000
_cell.angle_alpha   90.00
_cell.angle_beta   90.00
_cell.angle_gamma   90.00
#
_symmetry.space_group_name_H-M   'P 1'
#
loop_
_entity.id
_entity.type
_entity.pdbx_description
1 polymer ?
#
loop_
_entity_poly.entity_id
_entity_poly.type
_entity_poly.pdbx_seq_one_letter_code
_entity_poly.pdbx_strand_id
1 'polypeptide(L)' 'PGLGGIQPSQADYYQATKALGHGDMHLIVLAPASIQEVADLTMEAFDLADIYRMPVMILADGALGQMMEPVNFESS' A
#
# COMPACT_ATOMS: atom_id res chain seq x y z
N PRO A 1 6.88 16.54 17.03
CA PRO A 1 7.66 17.06 15.89
C PRO A 1 9.19 16.92 16.14
N GLY A 2 9.88 16.03 15.40
CA GLY A 2 11.35 16.04 15.32
C GLY A 2 12.16 14.86 15.90
N LEU A 3 11.53 13.78 16.39
CA LEU A 3 12.27 12.62 16.94
C LEU A 3 12.48 11.45 15.97
N GLY A 4 12.00 11.55 14.73
CA GLY A 4 12.25 10.52 13.69
C GLY A 4 11.68 9.13 14.00
N GLY A 5 10.71 9.02 14.92
CA GLY A 5 10.06 7.74 15.22
C GLY A 5 9.10 7.31 14.11
N ILE A 6 9.15 6.04 13.72
CA ILE A 6 8.17 5.41 12.84
C ILE A 6 6.90 5.16 13.66
N GLN A 7 5.91 6.05 13.51
CA GLN A 7 4.63 5.96 14.23
C GLN A 7 3.51 5.61 13.27
N PRO A 8 2.49 4.84 13.70
CA PRO A 8 1.34 4.55 12.86
C PRO A 8 0.54 5.82 12.52
N SER A 9 0.07 5.89 11.28
CA SER A 9 -0.80 6.95 10.79
C SER A 9 -1.47 6.51 9.50
N GLN A 10 -2.78 6.74 9.38
CA GLN A 10 -3.56 6.45 8.17
C GLN A 10 -4.11 7.73 7.53
N ALA A 11 -3.47 8.88 7.80
CA ALA A 11 -3.97 10.20 7.40
C ALA A 11 -3.86 10.48 5.89
N ASP A 12 -3.09 9.69 5.14
CA ASP A 12 -2.82 9.93 3.72
C ASP A 12 -3.91 9.38 2.78
N TYR A 13 -5.05 8.90 3.31
CA TYR A 13 -6.15 8.35 2.51
C TYR A 13 -6.62 9.29 1.39
N TYR A 14 -6.89 10.56 1.71
CA TYR A 14 -7.35 11.52 0.69
C TYR A 14 -6.23 11.89 -0.28
N GLN A 15 -4.98 11.90 0.19
CA GLN A 15 -3.84 12.11 -0.70
C GLN A 15 -3.75 10.98 -1.72
N ALA A 16 -3.75 9.73 -1.25
CA ALA A 16 -3.61 8.54 -2.07
C ALA A 16 -4.77 8.36 -3.06
N THR A 17 -6.01 8.60 -2.61
CA THR A 17 -7.20 8.27 -3.42
C THR A 17 -7.80 9.43 -4.20
N LYS A 18 -7.44 10.69 -3.90
CA LYS A 18 -8.07 11.89 -4.47
C LYS A 18 -7.11 13.00 -4.90
N ALA A 19 -5.84 13.00 -4.49
CA ALA A 19 -4.96 14.16 -4.64
C ALA A 19 -3.83 14.00 -5.67
N LEU A 20 -3.98 13.11 -6.67
CA LEU A 20 -2.92 12.76 -7.63
C LEU A 20 -2.52 13.88 -8.60
N GLY A 21 -3.06 15.07 -8.43
CA GLY A 21 -2.73 16.26 -9.22
C GLY A 21 -3.67 16.48 -10.40
N HIS A 22 -3.21 17.29 -11.35
CA HIS A 22 -3.97 17.65 -12.55
C HIS A 22 -3.90 16.53 -13.61
N GLY A 23 -5.01 16.38 -14.35
CA GLY A 23 -5.16 15.38 -15.40
C GLY A 23 -6.02 14.21 -14.91
N ASP A 24 -6.58 13.45 -15.84
CA ASP A 24 -7.41 12.26 -15.56
C ASP A 24 -6.54 11.08 -15.08
N MET A 25 -5.60 11.34 -14.16
CA MET A 25 -4.72 10.35 -13.57
C MET A 25 -5.50 9.53 -12.54
N HIS A 26 -5.49 8.22 -12.73
CA HIS A 26 -6.08 7.28 -11.81
C HIS A 26 -4.98 6.36 -11.24
N LEU A 27 -4.96 6.23 -9.91
CA LEU A 27 -4.07 5.35 -9.17
C LEU A 27 -4.93 4.29 -8.49
N ILE A 28 -4.56 3.03 -8.67
CA ILE A 28 -5.14 1.96 -7.88
C ILE A 28 -4.43 1.97 -6.52
N VAL A 29 -5.19 2.03 -5.43
CA VAL A 29 -4.64 2.06 -4.07
C VAL A 29 -5.07 0.79 -3.34
N LEU A 30 -4.09 0.00 -2.89
CA LEU A 30 -4.28 -1.18 -2.07
C LEU A 30 -3.84 -0.85 -0.63
N ALA A 31 -4.63 -1.23 0.37
CA ALA A 31 -4.37 -0.90 1.78
C ALA A 31 -4.37 -2.19 2.63
N PRO A 32 -3.20 -2.81 2.86
CA PRO A 32 -3.11 -4.02 3.66
C PRO A 32 -3.35 -3.76 5.15
N ALA A 33 -3.79 -4.79 5.86
CA ALA A 33 -3.99 -4.79 7.31
C ALA A 33 -3.08 -5.78 8.07
N SER A 34 -2.33 -6.63 7.37
CA SER A 34 -1.41 -7.63 7.96
C SER A 34 -0.16 -7.82 7.10
N ILE A 35 0.87 -8.49 7.62
CA ILE A 35 2.09 -8.79 6.84
C ILE A 35 1.80 -9.83 5.74
N GLN A 36 0.85 -10.75 5.97
CA GLN A 36 0.37 -11.66 4.94
C GLN A 36 -0.27 -10.88 3.77
N GLU A 37 -1.18 -9.94 4.06
CA GLU A 37 -1.79 -9.11 3.03
C GLU A 37 -0.77 -8.20 2.32
N VAL A 38 0.25 -7.70 3.03
CA VAL A 38 1.34 -6.97 2.37
C VAL A 38 2.00 -7.84 1.30
N ALA A 39 2.27 -9.11 1.59
CA ALA A 39 2.88 -10.04 0.64
C ALA A 39 1.94 -10.33 -0.54
N ASP A 40 0.68 -10.67 -0.28
CA ASP A 40 -0.29 -11.03 -1.32
C ASP A 40 -0.65 -9.83 -2.22
N LEU A 41 -0.95 -8.67 -1.62
CA LEU A 41 -1.29 -7.46 -2.37
C LEU A 41 -0.09 -6.89 -3.13
N THR A 42 1.15 -7.20 -2.73
CA THR A 42 2.33 -6.83 -3.52
C THR A 42 2.35 -7.57 -4.86
N MET A 43 2.01 -8.86 -4.89
CA MET A 43 1.91 -9.61 -6.13
C MET A 43 0.74 -9.09 -6.97
N GLU A 44 -0.44 -8.91 -6.37
CA GLU A 44 -1.62 -8.36 -7.05
C GLU A 44 -1.36 -6.96 -7.63
N ALA A 45 -0.57 -6.11 -6.95
CA ALA A 45 -0.21 -4.79 -7.44
C ALA A 45 0.54 -4.83 -8.78
N PHE A 46 1.43 -5.80 -8.97
CA PHE A 46 2.13 -5.96 -10.26
C PHE A 46 1.17 -6.37 -11.37
N ASP A 47 0.29 -7.35 -11.11
CA ASP A 47 -0.70 -7.80 -12.09
C ASP A 47 -1.67 -6.67 -12.48
N LEU A 48 -2.17 -5.91 -11.49
CA LEU A 48 -3.04 -4.76 -11.73
C LEU A 48 -2.32 -3.66 -12.52
N ALA A 49 -1.05 -3.39 -12.21
CA ALA A 49 -0.25 -2.41 -12.93
C ALA A 49 -0.10 -2.79 -14.41
N ASP A 50 0.13 -4.07 -14.70
CA ASP A 50 0.30 -4.57 -16.07
C ASP A 50 -1.02 -4.62 -16.86
N ILE A 51 -2.12 -5.04 -16.22
CA ILE A 51 -3.45 -5.11 -16.83
C ILE A 51 -3.93 -3.70 -17.20
N TYR A 52 -3.89 -2.78 -16.24
CA TYR A 52 -4.48 -1.46 -16.40
C TYR A 52 -3.50 -0.43 -16.98
N ARG A 53 -2.21 -0.76 -17.06
CA ARG A 53 -1.14 0.14 -17.52
C ARG A 53 -1.11 1.44 -16.71
N MET A 54 -1.38 1.32 -15.42
CA MET A 54 -1.44 2.42 -14.46
C MET A 54 -0.58 2.09 -13.23
N PRO A 55 -0.05 3.09 -12.52
CA PRO A 55 0.63 2.83 -11.26
C PRO A 55 -0.34 2.27 -10.21
N VAL A 56 0.19 1.46 -9.31
CA VAL A 56 -0.51 0.94 -8.13
C VAL A 56 0.27 1.34 -6.89
N MET A 57 -0.41 1.84 -5.87
CA MET A 57 0.17 2.20 -4.58
C MET A 57 -0.28 1.22 -3.51
N ILE A 58 0.67 0.68 -2.77
CA ILE A 58 0.42 -0.03 -1.51
C ILE A 58 0.54 0.98 -0.38
N LEU A 59 -0.58 1.32 0.25
CA LEU A 59 -0.68 2.30 1.32
C LEU A 59 -0.57 1.59 2.67
N ALA A 60 0.65 1.51 3.20
CA ALA A 60 0.96 0.99 4.54
C ALA A 60 1.35 2.11 5.52
N ASP A 61 1.38 1.79 6.81
CA ASP A 61 1.74 2.75 7.86
C ASP A 61 2.95 2.30 8.69
N GLY A 62 3.32 3.14 9.67
CA GLY A 62 4.44 2.86 10.56
C GLY A 62 4.24 1.66 11.48
N ALA A 63 3.02 1.23 11.79
CA ALA A 63 2.82 0.01 12.56
C ALA A 63 3.09 -1.21 11.69
N LEU A 64 2.49 -1.30 10.50
CA LEU A 64 2.77 -2.41 9.56
C LEU A 64 4.25 -2.49 9.19
N GLY A 65 4.91 -1.35 8.99
CA GLY A 65 6.34 -1.30 8.70
C GLY A 65 7.26 -1.78 9.83
N GLN A 66 6.71 -2.04 11.03
CA GLN A 66 7.45 -2.56 12.19
C GLN A 66 6.94 -3.93 12.67
N MET A 67 5.86 -4.45 12.09
CA MET A 67 5.31 -5.76 12.44
C MET A 67 6.14 -6.89 11.82
N MET A 68 6.11 -8.06 12.47
CA MET A 68 6.65 -9.31 11.96
C MET A 68 5.64 -10.41 12.22
N GLU A 69 5.17 -11.06 11.16
CA GLU A 69 4.24 -12.18 11.22
C GLU A 69 4.73 -13.26 10.25
N PRO A 70 4.46 -14.55 10.53
CA PRO A 70 4.73 -15.60 9.56
C PRO A 70 3.85 -15.41 8.31
N VAL A 71 4.46 -15.58 7.14
CA VAL A 71 3.77 -15.51 5.83
C VAL A 71 3.76 -16.90 5.20
N ASN A 72 2.62 -17.29 4.64
CA ASN A 72 2.48 -18.50 3.84
C ASN A 72 2.25 -18.14 2.37
N PHE A 73 3.13 -18.64 1.49
CA PHE A 73 3.07 -18.43 0.04
C PHE A 73 2.49 -19.63 -0.72
N GLU A 74 2.16 -20.74 -0.04
CA GLU A 74 1.61 -21.95 -0.69
C GLU A 74 0.12 -21.83 -1.05
N SER A 75 -0.53 -20.71 -0.69
CA SER A 75 -1.97 -20.48 -0.87
C SER A 75 -2.32 -19.48 -1.99
N SER A 76 -1.32 -18.90 -2.67
CA SER A 76 -1.49 -17.79 -3.62
C SER A 76 -1.45 -18.24 -5.08
#